data_AF-A0AAD7H7W4-F1
#
_entry.id   AF-A0AAD7H7W4-F1
#
_cell.length_a   1.000
_cell.length_b   1.000
_cell.length_c   1.000
_cell.angle_alpha   90.00
_cell.angle_beta   90.00
_cell.angle_gamma   90.00
#
_symmetry.space_group_name_H-M   'P 1'
#
loop_
_entity.id
_entity.type
_entity.pdbx_description
1 polymer ?
#
loop_
_entity_poly.entity_id
_entity_poly.type
_entity_poly.pdbx_seq_one_letter_code
_entity_poly.pdbx_strand_id
1 'polypeptide(L)' 'WGYAKRVYRLKPESSREDILERNTLEALEEVLLESMCRFVLRAHRFADVYRHGLDGPQAAWAARKYRGHHILP' A
#
# COMPACT_ATOMS: atom_id res chain seq x y z
N TRP A 1 -0.50 -3.18 4.64
CA TRP A 1 -1.74 -3.21 5.44
C TRP A 1 -3.01 -3.55 4.66
N GLY A 2 -3.41 -2.79 3.62
CA GLY A 2 -4.70 -3.01 2.95
C GLY A 2 -4.94 -4.45 2.45
N TYR A 3 -3.91 -5.06 1.85
CA TYR A 3 -3.94 -6.46 1.42
C TYR A 3 -4.18 -7.43 2.59
N ALA A 4 -3.35 -7.38 3.62
CA ALA A 4 -3.49 -8.23 4.81
C ALA A 4 -4.86 -8.08 5.48
N LYS A 5 -5.38 -6.85 5.59
CA LYS A 5 -6.74 -6.61 6.12
C LYS A 5 -7.83 -7.25 5.27
N ARG A 6 -7.66 -7.28 3.95
CA ARG A 6 -8.60 -7.98 3.05
C ARG A 6 -8.57 -9.48 3.30
N VAL A 7 -7.38 -10.06 3.43
CA VAL A 7 -7.20 -11.50 3.72
C VAL A 7 -7.80 -11.85 5.08
N TYR A 8 -7.50 -11.07 6.11
CA TYR A 8 -8.03 -11.26 7.46
C TYR A 8 -9.57 -11.29 7.49
N ARG A 9 -10.25 -10.42 6.72
CA ARG A 9 -11.72 -10.40 6.62
C ARG A 9 -12.33 -11.64 5.97
N LEU A 10 -11.54 -12.48 5.30
CA LEU A 10 -11.98 -13.76 4.74
C LEU A 10 -11.84 -14.92 5.73
N LYS A 11 -11.10 -14.72 6.84
CA LYS A 11 -10.97 -15.71 7.90
C LYS A 11 -12.28 -15.76 8.72
N PRO A 12 -12.60 -16.90 9.36
CA PRO A 12 -13.78 -17.00 10.22
C PRO A 12 -13.77 -15.98 11.36
N GLU A 13 -14.94 -15.46 11.72
CA GLU A 13 -15.10 -14.58 12.87
C GLU A 13 -14.84 -15.34 14.18
N SER A 14 -14.19 -14.66 15.13
CA SER A 14 -13.89 -15.19 16.45
C SER A 14 -13.93 -14.06 17.47
N SER A 15 -14.32 -14.37 18.71
CA SER A 15 -14.24 -13.47 19.86
C SER A 15 -13.01 -13.71 20.73
N ARG A 16 -12.25 -14.78 20.45
CA ARG A 16 -11.06 -15.15 21.23
C ARG A 16 -9.79 -14.51 20.68
N GLU A 17 -9.08 -13.80 21.54
CA GLU A 17 -7.87 -13.04 21.19
C GLU A 17 -6.77 -13.91 20.54
N ASP A 18 -6.55 -15.12 21.04
CA ASP A 18 -5.53 -16.03 20.50
C ASP A 18 -5.79 -16.42 19.04
N ILE A 19 -7.06 -16.56 18.68
CA ILE A 19 -7.47 -16.82 17.30
C ILE A 19 -7.31 -15.56 16.44
N LEU A 20 -7.63 -14.39 16.98
CA LEU A 20 -7.47 -13.12 16.27
C LEU A 20 -6.01 -12.84 15.95
N GLU A 21 -5.11 -13.06 16.90
CA GLU A 21 -3.67 -12.91 16.73
C GLU A 21 -3.15 -13.84 15.64
N ARG A 22 -3.48 -15.14 15.73
CA ARG A 22 -3.11 -16.13 14.71
C ARG A 22 -3.60 -15.75 13.32
N ASN A 23 -4.88 -15.38 13.20
CA ASN A 23 -5.46 -14.96 11.92
C ASN A 23 -4.76 -13.71 11.36
N THR A 24 -4.30 -12.81 12.23
CA THR A 24 -3.55 -11.61 11.83
C THR A 24 -2.17 -11.97 11.30
N LEU A 25 -1.44 -12.86 11.98
CA LEU A 25 -0.13 -13.34 11.54
C LEU A 25 -0.23 -14.08 10.21
N GLU A 26 -1.17 -15.02 10.08
CA GLU A 26 -1.41 -15.73 8.82
C GLU A 26 -1.75 -14.76 7.67
N ALA A 27 -2.60 -13.76 7.92
CA ALA A 27 -2.97 -12.77 6.90
C ALA A 27 -1.81 -11.85 6.50
N LEU A 28 -0.83 -11.63 7.38
CA LEU A 28 0.40 -10.89 7.08
C LEU A 28 1.37 -11.72 6.24
N GLU A 29 1.51 -13.01 6.54
CA GLU A 29 2.35 -13.94 5.78
C GLU A 29 1.82 -14.17 4.36
N GLU A 30 0.51 -14.12 4.16
CA GLU A 30 -0.11 -14.23 2.83
C GLU A 30 0.17 -13.03 1.89
N VAL A 31 0.80 -11.96 2.38
CA VAL A 31 1.19 -10.83 1.52
C VAL A 31 2.41 -11.22 0.67
N LEU A 32 2.18 -11.54 -0.59
CA LEU A 32 3.25 -11.87 -1.54
C LEU A 32 4.26 -10.72 -1.69
N LEU A 33 5.55 -11.06 -1.78
CA LEU A 33 6.64 -10.11 -2.02
C LEU A 33 6.40 -9.25 -3.27
N GLU A 34 5.87 -9.83 -4.34
CA GLU A 34 5.52 -9.08 -5.56
C GLU A 34 4.51 -7.96 -5.28
N SER A 35 3.53 -8.22 -4.40
CA SER A 35 2.56 -7.20 -4.00
C SER A 35 3.24 -6.07 -3.23
N MET A 36 4.17 -6.39 -2.32
CA MET A 36 4.96 -5.38 -1.60
C MET A 36 5.76 -4.51 -2.57
N CYS A 37 6.50 -5.13 -3.50
CA CYS A 37 7.26 -4.41 -4.53
C CYS A 37 6.34 -3.51 -5.37
N ARG A 38 5.18 -4.01 -5.80
CA ARG A 38 4.20 -3.24 -6.57
C ARG A 38 3.65 -2.04 -5.79
N PHE A 39 3.43 -2.18 -4.48
CA PHE A 39 2.99 -1.07 -3.63
C PHE A 39 4.08 -0.01 -3.48
N VAL A 40 5.32 -0.41 -3.25
CA VAL A 40 6.47 0.51 -3.14
C VAL A 40 6.67 1.28 -4.45
N LEU A 41 6.67 0.58 -5.59
CA LEU A 41 6.81 1.20 -6.91
C LEU A 41 5.67 2.18 -7.22
N ARG A 42 4.45 1.88 -6.77
CA ARG A 42 3.31 2.79 -6.94
C ARG A 42 3.42 4.03 -6.05
N ALA A 43 3.92 3.88 -4.82
CA ALA A 43 4.16 4.99 -3.91
C ALA A 43 5.31 5.89 -4.40
N HIS A 44 6.35 5.31 -5.01
CA HIS A 44 7.49 6.05 -5.56
C HIS A 44 7.08 7.10 -6.61
N ARG A 45 5.96 6.89 -7.33
CA ARG A 45 5.43 7.88 -8.30
C ARG A 45 5.08 9.23 -7.67
N PHE A 46 4.84 9.25 -6.37
CA PHE A 46 4.51 10.45 -5.61
C PHE A 46 5.67 10.93 -4.74
N ALA A 47 6.72 10.13 -4.57
CA ALA A 47 7.82 10.43 -3.67
C ALA A 47 8.60 11.69 -4.08
N ASP A 48 8.92 11.82 -5.37
CA ASP A 48 9.60 13.01 -5.92
C ASP A 48 8.76 14.28 -5.72
N VAL A 49 7.50 14.19 -6.07
CA VAL A 49 6.52 15.27 -5.94
C VAL A 49 6.37 15.76 -4.49
N TYR A 50 6.29 14.84 -3.52
CA TYR A 50 6.27 15.20 -2.10
C TYR A 50 7.61 15.80 -1.64
N ARG A 51 8.74 15.36 -2.20
CA ARG A 51 10.06 15.97 -1.93
C ARG A 51 10.10 17.44 -2.36
N HIS A 52 9.36 17.80 -3.39
CA HIS A 52 9.19 19.18 -3.86
C HIS A 52 8.12 19.98 -3.08
N GLY A 53 7.50 19.40 -2.04
CA GLY A 53 6.58 20.10 -1.15
C GLY A 53 5.15 20.25 -1.67
N LEU A 54 4.78 19.50 -2.72
CA LEU A 54 3.43 19.54 -3.27
C LEU A 54 2.43 18.74 -2.42
N ASP A 55 1.17 19.18 -2.42
CA ASP A 55 0.08 18.54 -1.71
C ASP A 55 -0.45 17.28 -2.43
N GLY A 56 -1.35 16.53 -1.78
CA GLY A 56 -1.92 15.29 -2.34
C GLY A 56 -2.61 15.48 -3.71
N PRO A 57 -3.50 16.47 -3.88
CA PRO A 57 -4.11 16.78 -5.18
C PRO A 57 -3.10 17.14 -6.28
N GLN A 58 -2.14 18.01 -5.98
CA GLN A 58 -1.06 18.39 -6.89
C GLN A 58 -0.21 17.16 -7.25
N ALA A 59 0.02 16.27 -6.29
CA ALA A 59 0.77 15.06 -6.49
C ALA A 59 0.07 14.05 -7.41
N ALA A 60 -1.24 13.89 -7.22
CA ALA A 60 -2.08 13.11 -8.12
C ALA A 60 -2.07 13.68 -9.55
N TRP A 61 -2.13 15.01 -9.68
CA TRP A 61 -2.06 15.68 -10.97
C TRP A 61 -0.69 15.48 -11.65
N ALA A 62 0.41 15.71 -10.94
CA ALA A 62 1.77 15.57 -11.44
C ALA A 62 2.06 14.12 -11.89
N ALA A 63 1.72 13.12 -11.06
CA ALA A 63 1.88 11.72 -11.42
C ALA A 63 1.06 11.34 -12.67
N ARG A 64 -0.09 11.98 -12.89
CA ARG A 64 -0.90 11.79 -14.11
C ARG A 64 -0.33 12.52 -15.32
N LYS A 65 0.30 13.68 -15.12
CA LYS A 65 0.87 14.51 -16.18
C LYS A 65 2.22 13.97 -16.68
N TYR A 66 3.09 13.50 -15.79
CA TYR A 66 4.48 13.12 -16.07
C TYR A 66 4.72 11.60 -16.05
N ARG A 67 3.77 10.80 -16.56
CA ARG A 67 3.70 9.31 -16.52
C ARG A 67 4.97 8.51 -16.90
N GLY A 68 6.00 9.15 -17.44
CA GLY A 68 7.27 8.52 -17.82
C GLY A 68 8.42 8.90 -16.90
N HIS A 69 8.72 10.20 -16.80
CA HIS A 69 9.90 10.65 -16.08
C HIS A 69 9.73 10.72 -14.56
N HIS A 70 8.49 10.74 -14.03
CA HIS A 70 8.19 10.78 -12.59
C HIS A 70 9.04 11.77 -11.77
N ILE A 71 9.58 12.78 -12.45
CA ILE A 71 10.42 13.85 -11.94
C ILE A 71 9.72 15.13 -12.38
N LEU A 72 9.51 16.04 -11.44
CA LEU A 72 9.04 17.37 -11.77
C LEU A 72 10.12 18.12 -12.57
N PRO A 73 9.77 18.78 -13.68
CA PRO A 73 10.72 19.60 -14.44
C PRO A 73 11.22 20.81 -13.63
#